data_AF-A0A3A3FS20-F1
#
_entry.id   AF-A0A3A3FS20-F1
#
_cell.length_a   1.000
_cell.length_b   1.000
_cell.length_c   1.000
_cell.angle_alpha   90.00
_cell.angle_beta   90.00
_cell.angle_gamma   90.00
#
_symmetry.space_group_name_H-M   'P 1'
#
loop_
_entity.id
_entity.type
_entity.pdbx_description
1 polymer ?
#
loop_
_entity_poly.entity_id
_entity_poly.type
_entity_poly.pdbx_seq_one_letter_code
_entity_poly.pdbx_strand_id
1 'polypeptide(L)'
;MSIIRGRAYEASMSHGCRAVDEAVAMQGVAYYQDMYVPVPDIDAAIEFGERQHGKDYDFPGAFGLPFLQSENWQDESKWWCSELNFAQIGAGGLWLLDPDEKTRVTPNDLRQCNYPKSPILKPASAGFFTTPQQ
;
A
#
# COMPACT_ATOMS: atom_id res chain seq x y z
N MET A 1 -1.46 0.97 1.62
CA MET A 1 -1.11 1.81 0.48
C MET A 1 0.09 2.64 0.86
N SER A 2 0.94 2.90 -0.12
CA SER A 2 2.10 3.80 -0.04
C SER A 2 1.78 5.02 -0.88
N ILE A 3 2.11 6.21 -0.36
CA ILE A 3 1.84 7.48 -1.04
C ILE A 3 3.19 8.18 -1.22
N ILE A 4 3.53 8.51 -2.47
CA ILE A 4 4.79 9.15 -2.84
C ILE A 4 4.46 10.30 -3.79
N ARG A 5 4.79 11.54 -3.40
CA ARG A 5 4.59 12.75 -4.22
C ARG A 5 3.14 12.89 -4.76
N GLY A 6 2.13 12.56 -3.94
CA GLY A 6 0.72 12.65 -4.31
C GLY A 6 0.19 11.48 -5.17
N ARG A 7 1.02 10.46 -5.39
CA ARG A 7 0.65 9.23 -6.11
C ARG A 7 0.56 8.07 -5.15
N ALA A 8 -0.57 7.35 -5.19
CA ALA A 8 -0.86 6.24 -4.31
C ALA A 8 -0.69 4.90 -5.03
N TYR A 9 -0.01 3.98 -4.36
CA TYR A 9 0.21 2.60 -4.78
C TYR A 9 -0.51 1.68 -3.80
N GLU A 10 -1.44 0.89 -4.29
CA GLU A 10 -2.16 -0.06 -3.45
C GLU A 10 -2.50 -1.35 -4.17
N ALA A 11 -2.60 -2.43 -3.40
CA ALA A 11 -3.28 -3.64 -3.78
C ALA A 11 -4.56 -3.75 -2.92
N SER A 12 -5.71 -3.92 -3.54
CA SER A 12 -6.98 -4.15 -2.83
C SER A 12 -7.86 -5.19 -3.53
N MET A 13 -8.69 -5.90 -2.76
CA MET A 13 -9.65 -6.88 -3.31
C MET A 13 -10.55 -6.29 -4.40
N SER A 14 -10.93 -5.02 -4.28
CA SER A 14 -11.88 -4.41 -5.19
C SER A 14 -11.25 -3.92 -6.50
N HIS A 15 -9.94 -3.69 -6.53
CA HIS A 15 -9.29 -2.98 -7.64
C HIS A 15 -8.03 -3.63 -8.19
N GLY A 16 -7.55 -4.74 -7.62
CA GLY A 16 -6.23 -5.24 -7.98
C GLY A 16 -5.13 -4.30 -7.47
N CYS A 17 -4.00 -4.31 -8.17
CA CYS A 17 -2.90 -3.39 -7.96
C CYS A 17 -3.10 -2.12 -8.80
N ARG A 18 -3.09 -0.95 -8.15
CA ARG A 18 -3.24 0.33 -8.83
C ARG A 18 -2.23 1.39 -8.41
N ALA A 19 -1.79 2.18 -9.39
CA ALA A 19 -1.00 3.40 -9.23
C ALA A 19 -1.84 4.58 -9.73
N VAL A 20 -2.42 5.33 -8.80
CA VAL A 20 -3.41 6.40 -9.08
C VAL A 20 -3.10 7.65 -8.28
N ASP A 21 -3.77 8.76 -8.59
CA ASP A 21 -3.70 9.96 -7.75
C ASP A 21 -4.17 9.63 -6.31
N GLU A 22 -3.49 10.20 -5.32
CA GLU A 22 -3.83 10.04 -3.90
C GLU A 22 -5.31 10.36 -3.63
N ALA A 23 -5.82 11.43 -4.22
CA ALA A 23 -7.21 11.82 -4.08
C ALA A 23 -8.19 10.73 -4.54
N VAL A 24 -7.84 9.93 -5.56
CA VAL A 24 -8.65 8.80 -6.04
C VAL A 24 -8.53 7.62 -5.08
N ALA A 25 -7.32 7.29 -4.63
CA ALA A 25 -7.12 6.19 -3.68
C ALA A 25 -7.84 6.43 -2.34
N MET A 26 -7.93 7.69 -1.90
CA MET A 26 -8.57 8.07 -0.64
C MET A 26 -10.11 8.08 -0.70
N GLN A 27 -10.72 7.92 -1.88
CA GLN A 27 -12.18 7.85 -2.00
C GLN A 27 -12.72 6.60 -1.27
N GLY A 28 -13.66 6.81 -0.35
CA GLY A 28 -14.28 5.73 0.42
C GLY A 28 -13.46 5.23 1.62
N VAL A 29 -12.26 5.79 1.86
CA VAL A 29 -11.51 5.52 3.09
C VAL A 29 -12.28 6.11 4.28
N ALA A 30 -12.53 5.29 5.31
CA ALA A 30 -13.25 5.73 6.50
C ALA A 30 -12.30 6.36 7.55
N TYR A 31 -11.12 5.75 7.71
CA TYR A 31 -10.07 6.17 8.63
C TYR A 31 -8.71 5.80 8.07
N TYR A 32 -7.69 6.58 8.40
CA TYR A 32 -6.30 6.28 8.05
C TYR A 32 -5.34 6.71 9.16
N GLN A 33 -4.13 6.17 9.10
CA GLN A 33 -3.01 6.56 9.94
C GLN A 33 -1.76 6.50 9.07
N ASP A 34 -1.05 7.61 8.96
CA ASP A 34 0.17 7.67 8.19
C ASP A 34 1.33 7.11 8.99
N MET A 35 2.25 6.44 8.29
CA MET A 35 3.55 6.03 8.81
C MET A 35 4.62 6.55 7.87
N TYR A 36 5.48 7.45 8.37
CA TYR A 36 6.52 8.07 7.56
C TYR A 36 7.78 7.21 7.56
N VAL A 37 8.17 6.75 6.37
CA VAL A 37 9.33 5.86 6.17
C VAL A 37 10.34 6.56 5.25
N PRO A 38 11.58 6.82 5.71
CA PRO A 38 12.63 7.42 4.89
C PRO A 38 13.28 6.36 3.99
N VAL A 39 12.76 6.23 2.77
CA VAL A 39 13.28 5.29 1.77
C VAL A 39 14.49 5.90 1.05
N PRO A 40 15.65 5.21 0.98
CA PRO A 40 16.87 5.74 0.35
C PRO A 40 16.73 6.11 -1.13
N ASP A 41 16.10 5.23 -1.91
CA ASP A 41 15.87 5.42 -3.34
C ASP A 41 14.36 5.48 -3.63
N ILE A 42 13.82 6.70 -3.55
CA ILE A 42 12.40 6.96 -3.82
C ILE A 42 12.04 6.70 -5.28
N ASP A 43 12.96 6.94 -6.21
CA ASP A 43 12.65 6.80 -7.63
C ASP A 43 12.58 5.31 -8.03
N ALA A 44 13.44 4.45 -7.47
CA ALA A 44 13.30 2.99 -7.60
C ALA A 44 12.02 2.45 -6.97
N ALA A 45 11.60 2.98 -5.81
CA ALA A 45 10.33 2.64 -5.19
C ALA A 45 9.13 3.06 -6.07
N ILE A 46 9.19 4.23 -6.71
CA ILE A 46 8.17 4.68 -7.68
C ILE A 46 8.14 3.74 -8.89
N GLU A 47 9.29 3.47 -9.52
CA GLU A 47 9.38 2.59 -10.69
C GLU A 47 8.81 1.20 -10.40
N PHE A 48 9.13 0.64 -9.23
CA PHE A 48 8.55 -0.63 -8.79
C PHE A 48 7.02 -0.55 -8.72
N GLY A 49 6.48 0.49 -8.07
CA GLY A 49 5.04 0.68 -7.89
C GLY A 49 4.29 0.86 -9.21
N GLU A 50 4.84 1.62 -10.16
CA GLU A 50 4.24 1.79 -11.49
C GLU A 50 4.14 0.45 -12.24
N ARG A 51 5.18 -0.39 -12.17
CA ARG A 51 5.19 -1.71 -12.83
C ARG A 51 4.15 -2.69 -12.26
N GLN A 52 3.63 -2.45 -11.06
CA GLN A 52 2.58 -3.28 -10.48
C GLN A 52 1.17 -2.87 -10.93
N HIS A 53 1.01 -1.68 -11.53
CA HIS A 53 -0.30 -1.20 -11.94
C HIS A 53 -0.97 -2.16 -12.95
N GLY A 54 -2.23 -2.52 -12.67
CA GLY A 54 -3.01 -3.40 -13.53
C GLY A 54 -2.84 -4.89 -13.24
N LYS A 55 -1.95 -5.28 -12.32
CA LYS A 55 -1.88 -6.67 -11.84
C LYS A 55 -3.09 -7.03 -10.97
N ASP A 56 -3.50 -8.29 -11.00
CA ASP A 56 -4.62 -8.79 -10.20
C ASP A 56 -4.31 -8.79 -8.69
N TYR A 57 -5.37 -8.72 -7.88
CA TYR A 57 -5.26 -8.91 -6.44
C TYR A 57 -5.13 -10.40 -6.10
N ASP A 58 -4.45 -10.74 -5.01
CA ASP A 58 -4.45 -12.10 -4.49
C ASP A 58 -5.80 -12.43 -3.79
N PHE A 59 -6.83 -12.70 -4.60
CA PHE A 59 -8.18 -13.08 -4.15
C PHE A 59 -8.23 -14.34 -3.27
N PRO A 60 -7.49 -15.43 -3.60
CA PRO A 60 -7.40 -16.61 -2.73
C PRO A 60 -7.01 -16.25 -1.30
N GLY A 61 -6.06 -15.33 -1.12
CA GLY A 61 -5.59 -14.88 0.17
C GLY A 61 -6.56 -14.03 0.99
N ALA A 62 -7.44 -13.30 0.32
CA ALA A 62 -8.27 -12.29 0.93
C ALA A 62 -9.51 -12.84 1.67
N PHE A 63 -9.98 -14.04 1.28
CA PHE A 63 -11.23 -14.63 1.76
C PHE A 63 -11.10 -15.49 3.03
N GLY A 64 -9.99 -15.38 3.77
CA GLY A 64 -9.89 -15.98 5.11
C GLY A 64 -9.94 -17.51 5.12
N LEU A 65 -9.67 -18.17 3.98
CA LEU A 65 -9.31 -19.58 3.99
C LEU A 65 -7.85 -19.66 4.47
N PRO A 66 -7.56 -20.26 5.64
CA PRO A 66 -6.20 -20.34 6.17
C PRO A 66 -5.21 -21.11 5.26
N PHE A 67 -5.66 -21.65 4.13
CA PHE A 67 -4.86 -22.43 3.17
C PHE A 67 -4.60 -21.73 1.83
N LEU A 68 -5.03 -20.47 1.65
CA LEU A 68 -4.79 -19.69 0.42
C LEU A 68 -3.99 -18.40 0.70
N GLN A 69 -3.32 -18.36 1.86
CA GLN A 69 -2.43 -17.28 2.26
C GLN A 69 -1.32 -17.06 1.21
N SER A 70 -0.83 -15.83 1.03
CA SER A 70 0.46 -15.63 0.36
C SER A 70 1.51 -16.39 1.17
N GLU A 71 2.01 -17.49 0.61
CA GLU A 71 3.06 -18.32 1.24
C GLU A 71 4.44 -17.66 1.10
N ASN A 72 4.57 -16.70 0.19
CA ASN A 72 5.81 -16.03 -0.14
C ASN A 72 5.57 -14.61 -0.65
N TRP A 73 5.93 -13.61 0.15
CA TRP A 73 5.85 -12.20 -0.22
C TRP A 73 6.71 -11.82 -1.45
N GLN A 74 7.67 -12.67 -1.83
CA GLN A 74 8.56 -12.45 -2.98
C GLN A 74 7.90 -12.80 -4.33
N ASP A 75 6.70 -13.40 -4.34
CA ASP A 75 5.97 -13.70 -5.58
C ASP A 75 5.34 -12.42 -6.17
N GLU A 76 6.02 -11.78 -7.11
CA GLU A 76 5.55 -10.54 -7.73
C GLU A 76 4.36 -10.70 -8.70
N SER A 77 3.83 -11.93 -8.90
CA SER A 77 2.69 -12.17 -9.78
C SER A 77 1.35 -11.73 -9.16
N LYS A 78 1.30 -11.61 -7.84
CA LYS A 78 0.12 -11.24 -7.05
C LYS A 78 0.55 -10.55 -5.76
N TRP A 79 -0.24 -9.58 -5.30
CA TRP A 79 0.12 -8.83 -4.11
C TRP A 79 -1.00 -8.78 -3.09
N TRP A 80 -0.60 -8.93 -1.82
CA TRP A 80 -1.41 -8.47 -0.69
C TRP A 80 -1.15 -6.99 -0.41
N CYS A 81 -2.13 -6.32 0.18
CA CYS A 81 -2.06 -4.88 0.47
C CYS A 81 -0.82 -4.45 1.27
N SER A 82 -0.31 -5.30 2.18
CA SER A 82 0.91 -5.07 2.96
C SER A 82 2.18 -5.50 2.23
N GLU A 83 2.13 -6.59 1.46
CA GLU A 83 3.29 -7.12 0.74
C GLU A 83 3.71 -6.19 -0.40
N LEU A 84 2.75 -5.59 -1.11
CA LEU A 84 3.05 -4.56 -2.11
C LEU A 84 3.83 -3.39 -1.49
N ASN A 85 3.37 -2.89 -0.33
CA ASN A 85 4.05 -1.76 0.32
C ASN A 85 5.44 -2.18 0.82
N PHE A 86 5.58 -3.39 1.36
CA PHE A 86 6.85 -3.93 1.83
C PHE A 86 7.86 -4.08 0.70
N ALA A 87 7.46 -4.70 -0.41
CA ALA A 87 8.30 -4.86 -1.59
C ALA A 87 8.63 -3.52 -2.25
N GLN A 88 7.70 -2.57 -2.29
CA GLN A 88 7.96 -1.23 -2.82
C GLN A 88 9.01 -0.47 -2.00
N ILE A 89 8.95 -0.56 -0.67
CA ILE A 89 9.95 0.04 0.23
C ILE A 89 11.30 -0.66 0.06
N GLY A 90 11.28 -2.00 -0.08
CA GLY A 90 12.46 -2.83 -0.38
C GLY A 90 13.15 -2.48 -1.69
N ALA A 91 12.37 -2.26 -2.76
CA ALA A 91 12.88 -1.82 -4.05
C ALA A 91 13.59 -0.46 -3.96
N GLY A 92 13.18 0.40 -3.03
CA GLY A 92 13.88 1.64 -2.70
C GLY A 92 15.08 1.48 -1.75
N GLY A 93 15.52 0.26 -1.47
CA GLY A 93 16.73 -0.03 -0.70
C GLY A 93 16.55 -0.08 0.81
N LEU A 94 15.32 -0.20 1.32
CA LEU A 94 15.04 -0.34 2.75
C LEU A 94 14.17 -1.55 3.04
N TRP A 95 14.63 -2.43 3.94
CA TRP A 95 13.81 -3.52 4.46
C TRP A 95 13.30 -3.17 5.86
N LEU A 96 11.98 -3.02 6.00
CA LEU A 96 11.35 -2.70 7.30
C LEU A 96 11.40 -3.87 8.30
N LEU A 97 11.48 -5.08 7.77
CA LEU A 97 11.54 -6.37 8.44
C LEU A 97 12.61 -7.18 7.71
N ASP A 98 13.21 -8.15 8.38
CA ASP A 98 14.19 -9.02 7.75
C ASP A 98 13.53 -9.83 6.60
N PRO A 99 13.95 -9.64 5.33
CA PRO A 99 13.36 -10.29 4.17
C PRO A 99 13.66 -11.79 4.13
N ASP A 100 14.72 -12.26 4.80
CA ASP A 100 15.14 -13.66 4.82
C ASP A 100 14.38 -14.45 5.90
N GLU A 101 13.95 -13.77 6.97
CA GLU A 101 13.16 -14.39 8.06
C GLU A 101 11.64 -14.34 7.80
N LYS A 102 11.17 -13.33 7.07
CA LYS A 102 9.73 -13.18 6.78
C LYS A 102 9.36 -13.97 5.54
N THR A 103 8.49 -14.95 5.70
CA THR A 103 7.78 -15.61 4.58
C THR A 103 6.53 -14.83 4.16
N ARG A 104 5.97 -14.04 5.08
CA ARG A 104 4.73 -13.26 4.90
C ARG A 104 4.81 -11.92 5.62
N VAL A 105 4.16 -10.90 5.06
CA VAL A 105 4.04 -9.58 5.68
C VAL A 105 2.58 -9.17 5.80
N THR A 106 2.08 -9.03 7.03
CA THR A 106 0.71 -8.57 7.31
C THR A 106 0.63 -7.06 7.51
N PRO A 107 -0.56 -6.45 7.43
CA PRO A 107 -0.72 -5.04 7.80
C PRO A 107 -0.30 -4.76 9.25
N ASN A 108 -0.45 -5.73 10.16
CA ASN A 108 -0.02 -5.57 11.54
C ASN A 108 1.51 -5.57 11.69
N ASP A 109 2.24 -6.39 10.92
CA ASP A 109 3.70 -6.36 10.92
C ASP A 109 4.23 -4.97 10.54
N LEU A 110 3.69 -4.38 9.47
CA LEU A 110 4.06 -3.03 9.05
C LEU A 110 3.65 -1.98 10.09
N ARG A 111 2.45 -2.09 10.67
CA ARG A 111 1.99 -1.19 11.73
C ARG A 111 2.89 -1.24 12.97
N GLN A 112 3.51 -2.37 13.27
CA GLN A 112 4.39 -2.52 14.44
C GLN A 112 5.80 -1.97 14.22
N CYS A 113 6.19 -1.68 12.98
CA CYS A 113 7.49 -1.08 12.68
C CYS A 113 7.66 0.26 13.43
N ASN A 114 8.84 0.49 14.00
CA ASN A 114 9.12 1.62 14.89
C ASN A 114 9.41 2.93 14.12
N TYR A 115 8.44 3.35 13.30
CA TYR A 115 8.45 4.62 12.58
C TYR A 115 7.40 5.59 13.14
N PRO A 116 7.63 6.91 13.02
CA PRO A 116 6.65 7.92 13.40
C PRO A 116 5.31 7.68 12.72
N LYS A 117 4.23 7.79 13.49
CA LYS A 117 2.86 7.63 13.00
C LYS A 117 2.04 8.87 13.33
N SER A 118 1.18 9.26 12.41
CA SER A 118 0.19 10.29 12.69
C SER A 118 -0.82 9.79 13.73
N PRO A 119 -1.65 10.68 14.31
CA PRO A 119 -2.93 10.26 14.88
C PRO A 119 -3.78 9.52 13.85
N ILE A 120 -4.76 8.74 14.30
CA ILE A 120 -5.78 8.19 13.40
C ILE A 120 -6.70 9.32 12.98
N LEU A 121 -6.87 9.51 11.68
CA LEU A 121 -7.65 10.58 11.08
C LEU A 121 -8.84 10.03 10.30
N LYS A 122 -9.90 10.83 10.19
CA LYS A 122 -10.93 10.65 9.15
C LYS A 122 -10.50 11.46 7.94
N PRO A 123 -10.59 10.93 6.71
CA PRO A 123 -10.42 11.76 5.52
C PRO A 123 -11.40 12.93 5.60
N ALA A 124 -10.97 14.10 5.13
CA ALA A 124 -11.92 15.18 4.91
C ALA A 124 -13.03 14.60 4.03
N SER A 125 -14.27 14.64 4.51
CA SER A 125 -15.42 14.33 3.67
C SER A 125 -15.23 15.14 2.39
N ALA A 126 -15.18 14.48 1.24
CA ALA A 126 -15.11 15.18 -0.04
C ALA A 126 -16.32 16.11 -0.09
N GLY A 127 -16.12 17.36 0.31
CA GLY A 127 -17.09 18.41 0.09
C GLY A 127 -17.23 18.46 -1.42
N PHE A 128 -18.42 18.23 -1.92
CA PHE A 128 -18.75 18.61 -3.28
C PHE A 128 -18.35 20.07 -3.42
N PHE A 129 -17.26 20.35 -4.14
CA PHE A 129 -16.94 21.70 -4.58
C PHE A 129 -18.04 22.08 -5.57
N THR A 130 -19.16 22.61 -5.07
CA THR A 130 -20.06 23.39 -5.89
C THR A 130 -19.34 24.69 -6.16
N THR A 131 -18.71 24.80 -7.32
CA THR A 131 -18.24 26.10 -7.83
C THR A 131 -19.44 27.06 -7.84
N PRO A 132 -19.38 28.21 -7.16
CA PRO A 132 -20.38 29.25 -7.39
C PRO A 132 -20.17 29.75 -8.82
N GLN A 133 -21.20 29.63 -9.66
CA GLN A 133 -21.29 30.44 -10.87
C GLN A 133 -21.34 31.91 -10.44
N GLN A 134 -20.34 32.68 -10.84
CA GLN A 134 -20.44 34.12 -11.09
C GLN A 134 -19.92 34.38 -12.49
#